data_AF-A0A813H0T2-F1
#
_entry.id   AF-A0A813H0T2-F1
#
_cell.length_a   1.000
_cell.length_b   1.000
_cell.length_c   1.000
_cell.angle_alpha   90.00
_cell.angle_beta   90.00
_cell.angle_gamma   90.00
#
_symmetry.space_group_name_H-M   'P 1'
#
loop_
_entity.id
_entity.type
_entity.pdbx_description
1 polymer ?
#
loop_
_entity_poly.entity_id
_entity_poly.type
_entity_poly.pdbx_seq_one_letter_code
_entity_poly.pdbx_strand_id
1 'polypeptide(L)'
;DDDELVIWAGLVLRRTPRCILERCGESVAPRAGGVFVQTVVGGSPADTREIHPYCFLMEIDGHPIRQLSDVLQHGHISAAAPQAGEGSPSCQSRGAWVRLQLLDMNGQEHVRAIQHDPLFFPTLDLWRNGSGRWQCTQRG
;
A
#
# COMPACT_ATOMS: atom_id res chain seq x y z
N ASP A 1 15.32 -4.67 -8.05
CA ASP A 1 14.60 -5.93 -7.79
C ASP A 1 13.13 -5.72 -8.04
N ASP A 2 12.69 -6.29 -9.15
CA ASP A 2 11.30 -6.23 -9.65
C ASP A 2 10.62 -7.57 -9.42
N ASP A 3 11.10 -8.30 -8.40
CA ASP A 3 10.73 -9.67 -8.06
C ASP A 3 9.72 -9.73 -6.92
N GLU A 4 9.31 -8.58 -6.37
CA GLU A 4 8.36 -8.46 -5.27
C GLU A 4 7.42 -7.27 -5.53
N LEU A 5 6.11 -7.48 -5.39
CA LEU A 5 5.08 -6.47 -5.53
C LEU A 5 4.00 -6.70 -4.48
N VAL A 6 3.46 -5.60 -3.94
CA VAL A 6 2.27 -5.65 -3.09
C VAL A 6 1.16 -4.85 -3.74
N ILE A 7 -0.02 -5.41 -3.89
CA ILE A 7 -1.22 -4.69 -4.29
C ILE A 7 -2.09 -4.54 -3.06
N TRP A 8 -2.29 -3.32 -2.57
CA TRP A 8 -3.07 -3.04 -1.36
C TRP A 8 -4.01 -1.86 -1.59
N ALA A 9 -5.30 -2.06 -1.32
CA ALA A 9 -6.36 -1.07 -1.54
C ALA A 9 -6.36 -0.45 -2.97
N GLY A 10 -5.86 -1.21 -3.96
CA GLY A 10 -5.71 -0.77 -5.34
C GLY A 10 -4.41 -0.04 -5.68
N LEU A 11 -3.53 0.19 -4.71
CA LEU A 11 -2.17 0.69 -4.95
C LEU A 11 -1.28 -0.47 -5.39
N VAL A 12 -0.58 -0.33 -6.52
CA VAL A 12 0.47 -1.27 -6.93
C VAL A 12 1.81 -0.76 -6.42
N LEU A 13 2.33 -1.45 -5.42
CA LEU A 13 3.49 -1.04 -4.63
C LEU A 13 4.70 -1.91 -4.97
N ARG A 14 5.84 -1.26 -5.06
CA ARG A 14 7.15 -1.91 -5.30
C ARG A 14 8.22 -1.26 -4.44
N ARG A 15 9.37 -1.91 -4.33
CA ARG A 15 10.58 -1.23 -3.83
C ARG A 15 10.91 -0.06 -4.72
N THR A 16 11.28 1.07 -4.12
CA THR A 16 11.64 2.28 -4.84
C THR A 16 12.78 2.00 -5.82
N PRO A 17 12.55 2.12 -7.14
CA PRO A 17 13.59 1.88 -8.12
C PRO A 17 14.66 2.97 -8.05
N ARG A 18 15.93 2.58 -8.20
CA ARG A 18 17.06 3.52 -8.21
C ARG A 18 16.90 4.63 -9.25
N CYS A 19 16.41 4.29 -10.45
CA CYS A 19 16.19 5.26 -11.53
C CYS A 19 15.14 6.33 -11.17
N ILE A 20 14.20 6.02 -10.27
CA ILE A 20 13.25 7.00 -9.76
C ILE A 20 13.98 7.97 -8.84
N LEU A 21 14.79 7.48 -7.89
CA LEU A 21 15.58 8.33 -6.98
C LEU A 21 16.51 9.27 -7.75
N GLU A 22 17.19 8.77 -8.78
CA GLU A 22 18.08 9.56 -9.64
C GLU A 22 17.32 10.65 -10.41
N ARG A 23 16.03 10.45 -10.70
CA ARG A 23 15.18 11.39 -11.44
C ARG A 23 14.55 12.47 -10.56
N CYS A 24 14.28 12.19 -9.28
CA CYS A 24 13.56 13.13 -8.40
C CYS A 24 14.44 14.30 -7.89
N GLY A 25 15.72 14.32 -8.24
CA GLY A 25 16.67 15.38 -7.85
C GLY A 25 17.06 15.34 -6.38
N GLU A 26 18.04 16.17 -6.02
CA GLU A 26 18.68 16.16 -4.70
C GLU A 26 17.77 16.61 -3.55
N SER A 27 16.67 17.32 -3.83
CA SER A 27 15.73 17.79 -2.81
C SER A 27 14.71 16.73 -2.38
N VAL A 28 14.34 15.82 -3.29
CA VAL A 28 13.30 14.80 -3.06
C VAL A 28 13.94 13.47 -2.69
N ALA A 29 15.05 13.09 -3.33
CA ALA A 29 15.69 11.79 -3.10
C ALA A 29 16.02 11.49 -1.63
N PRO A 30 16.49 12.45 -0.79
CA PRO A 30 16.75 12.19 0.63
C PRO A 30 15.48 11.96 1.47
N ARG A 31 14.33 12.42 0.97
CA ARG A 31 13.03 12.30 1.62
C ARG A 31 12.20 11.14 1.07
N ALA A 32 12.64 10.52 -0.02
CA ALA A 32 11.91 9.43 -0.67
C ALA A 32 11.84 8.19 0.23
N GLY A 33 10.65 7.59 0.29
CA GLY A 33 10.42 6.32 0.99
C GLY A 33 11.00 5.12 0.24
N GLY A 34 11.13 3.99 0.92
CA GLY A 34 11.59 2.74 0.31
C GLY A 34 10.52 1.99 -0.50
N VAL A 35 9.26 2.44 -0.42
CA VAL A 35 8.13 1.91 -1.18
C VAL A 35 7.57 2.96 -2.14
N PHE A 36 7.37 2.55 -3.38
CA PHE A 36 6.90 3.39 -4.48
C PHE A 36 5.58 2.88 -5.04
N VAL A 37 4.63 3.81 -5.22
CA VAL A 37 3.34 3.58 -5.88
C VAL A 37 3.55 3.66 -7.39
N GLN A 38 3.67 2.50 -8.03
CA GLN A 38 3.89 2.40 -9.47
C GLN A 38 2.66 2.80 -10.26
N THR A 39 1.48 2.35 -9.82
CA THR A 39 0.21 2.64 -10.46
C THR A 39 -0.94 2.47 -9.47
N VAL A 40 -2.13 2.93 -9.86
CA VAL A 40 -3.37 2.81 -9.11
C VAL A 40 -4.40 2.13 -9.99
N VAL A 41 -5.06 1.11 -9.46
CA VAL A 41 -6.09 0.34 -10.16
C VAL A 41 -7.36 1.20 -10.25
N GLY A 42 -7.88 1.43 -11.46
CA GLY A 42 -9.09 2.22 -11.66
C GLY A 42 -10.32 1.62 -10.96
N GLY A 43 -11.13 2.47 -10.33
CA GLY A 43 -12.30 2.08 -9.54
C GLY A 43 -11.96 1.50 -8.17
N SER A 44 -10.69 1.46 -7.78
CA SER A 44 -10.27 0.99 -6.45
C SER A 44 -10.47 2.03 -5.34
N PRO A 45 -10.41 1.63 -4.05
CA PRO A 45 -10.44 2.58 -2.94
C PRO A 45 -9.38 3.69 -3.07
N ALA A 46 -8.18 3.37 -3.57
CA ALA A 46 -7.14 4.36 -3.80
C ALA A 46 -7.50 5.37 -4.90
N ASP A 47 -8.09 4.89 -5.98
CA ASP A 47 -8.55 5.73 -7.10
C ASP A 47 -9.66 6.69 -6.66
N THR A 48 -10.64 6.20 -5.87
CA THR A 48 -11.73 7.03 -5.33
C THR A 48 -11.24 8.11 -4.36
N ARG A 49 -10.00 8.00 -3.89
CA ARG A 49 -9.35 8.95 -2.97
C ARG A 49 -8.30 9.80 -3.67
N GLU A 50 -8.29 9.79 -5.00
CA GLU A 50 -7.42 10.60 -5.84
C GLU A 50 -5.94 10.42 -5.44
N ILE A 51 -5.57 9.20 -5.03
CA ILE A 51 -4.17 8.87 -4.84
C ILE A 51 -3.56 8.74 -6.22
N HIS A 52 -2.58 9.59 -6.52
CA HIS A 52 -1.93 9.58 -7.82
C HIS A 52 -0.83 8.53 -7.91
N PRO A 53 -0.63 7.91 -9.09
CA PRO A 53 0.54 7.08 -9.34
C PRO A 53 1.82 7.91 -9.28
N TYR A 54 2.96 7.24 -9.21
CA TYR A 54 4.29 7.85 -9.18
C TYR A 54 4.53 8.71 -7.94
N CYS A 55 4.26 8.15 -6.76
CA CYS A 55 4.59 8.75 -5.48
C CYS A 55 5.23 7.74 -4.53
N PHE A 56 5.90 8.24 -3.50
CA PHE A 56 6.47 7.43 -2.44
C PHE A 56 5.46 7.26 -1.31
N LEU A 57 5.30 6.04 -0.84
CA LEU A 57 4.51 5.75 0.36
C LEU A 57 5.41 5.93 1.58
N MET A 58 5.06 6.91 2.41
CA MET A 58 5.88 7.34 3.54
C MET A 58 5.37 6.75 4.86
N GLU A 59 4.06 6.70 5.04
CA GLU A 59 3.44 6.32 6.30
C GLU A 59 2.07 5.69 6.10
N ILE A 60 1.73 4.73 6.96
CA ILE A 60 0.38 4.17 7.15
C ILE A 60 0.02 4.28 8.64
N ASP A 61 -1.06 4.99 8.97
CA ASP A 61 -1.57 5.17 10.35
C ASP A 61 -0.49 5.51 11.39
N GLY A 62 0.38 6.49 11.11
CA GLY A 62 1.46 6.87 12.02
C GLY A 62 2.70 5.99 11.94
N HIS A 63 2.67 4.89 11.17
CA HIS A 63 3.79 3.95 11.04
C HIS A 63 4.60 4.24 9.77
N PRO A 64 5.90 4.56 9.88
CA PRO A 64 6.76 4.78 8.72
C PRO A 64 6.89 3.53 7.85
N ILE A 65 6.77 3.69 6.54
CA ILE A 65 6.91 2.59 5.57
C ILE A 65 8.27 2.66 4.89
N ARG A 66 9.10 1.64 5.13
CA ARG A 66 10.47 1.54 4.59
C ARG A 66 10.62 0.40 3.60
N GLN A 67 9.76 -0.61 3.67
CA GLN A 67 9.80 -1.80 2.83
C GLN A 67 8.38 -2.36 2.61
N LEU A 68 8.23 -3.24 1.62
CA LEU A 68 6.92 -3.80 1.24
C LEU A 68 6.25 -4.59 2.36
N SER A 69 7.03 -5.29 3.19
CA SER A 69 6.50 -6.01 4.36
C SER A 69 5.84 -5.10 5.38
N ASP A 70 6.27 -3.83 5.50
CA ASP A 70 5.67 -2.88 6.44
C ASP A 70 4.23 -2.55 6.00
N VAL A 71 3.96 -2.54 4.69
CA VAL A 71 2.61 -2.35 4.15
C VAL A 71 1.72 -3.53 4.54
N LEU A 72 2.24 -4.75 4.47
CA LEU A 72 1.49 -5.94 4.87
C LEU A 72 1.20 -5.96 6.38
N GLN A 73 2.12 -5.41 7.18
CA GLN A 73 1.97 -5.34 8.63
C GLN A 73 0.99 -4.23 9.07
N HIS A 74 1.06 -3.05 8.46
CA HIS A 74 0.34 -1.85 8.91
C HIS A 74 -0.91 -1.52 8.09
N GLY A 75 -1.08 -2.12 6.91
CA GLY A 75 -2.25 -1.92 6.04
C GLY A 75 -3.56 -2.55 6.53
N HIS A 76 -3.66 -2.86 7.83
CA HIS A 76 -4.77 -3.59 8.47
C HIS A 76 -5.14 -4.92 7.81
N ILE A 77 -4.14 -5.75 7.56
CA ILE A 77 -4.34 -7.18 7.30
C ILE A 77 -4.61 -7.87 8.65
N SER A 78 -5.80 -7.67 9.22
CA SER A 78 -6.24 -8.49 10.35
C SER A 78 -6.69 -9.85 9.83
N ALA A 79 -5.73 -10.76 9.70
CA ALA A 79 -6.01 -12.19 9.67
C ALA A 79 -6.47 -12.66 11.07
N ALA A 80 -7.68 -12.28 11.48
CA ALA A 80 -8.40 -12.92 12.57
C ALA A 80 -9.89 -12.59 12.44
N ALA A 81 -10.66 -13.59 12.01
CA ALA A 81 -12.10 -13.62 12.25
C ALA A 81 -12.34 -13.38 13.76
N PRO A 82 -13.28 -12.50 14.15
CA PRO A 82 -13.65 -12.39 15.56
C PRO A 82 -14.30 -13.70 15.97
N GLN A 83 -13.70 -14.37 16.97
CA GLN A 83 -14.38 -15.42 17.69
C GLN A 83 -15.69 -14.84 18.25
N ALA A 84 -16.78 -15.52 17.95
CA ALA A 84 -18.12 -15.19 18.39
C ALA A 84 -18.16 -15.05 19.92
N GLY A 85 -18.27 -13.82 20.39
CA GLY A 85 -18.64 -13.44 21.74
C GLY A 85 -19.87 -12.56 21.65
N GLU A 86 -20.94 -13.00 22.29
CA GLU A 86 -22.28 -12.41 22.26
C GLU A 86 -22.31 -10.92 22.66
N GLY A 87 -22.95 -10.09 21.83
CA GLY A 87 -23.37 -8.74 22.24
C GLY A 87 -23.27 -7.66 21.16
N SER A 88 -24.41 -7.31 20.58
CA SER A 88 -24.69 -6.13 19.74
C SER A 88 -24.27 -6.18 18.25
N PRO A 89 -25.19 -5.87 17.30
CA PRO A 89 -24.84 -5.72 15.89
C PRO A 89 -24.24 -4.32 15.69
N SER A 90 -22.98 -4.12 16.10
CA SER A 90 -22.25 -2.92 15.74
C SER A 90 -21.56 -3.14 14.39
N CYS A 91 -21.75 -2.19 13.49
CA CYS A 91 -21.25 -2.07 12.12
C CYS A 91 -19.70 -2.05 11.97
N GLN A 92 -18.95 -2.69 12.86
CA GLN A 92 -17.51 -2.50 13.05
C GLN A 92 -16.60 -3.51 12.32
N SER A 93 -17.10 -4.19 11.29
CA SER A 93 -16.28 -5.09 10.46
C SER A 93 -16.33 -4.74 8.96
N ARG A 94 -16.56 -3.47 8.64
CA ARG A 94 -16.32 -2.90 7.30
C ARG A 94 -15.16 -1.92 7.39
N GLY A 95 -14.04 -2.30 6.77
CA GLY A 95 -12.82 -1.52 6.49
C GLY A 95 -12.60 -0.31 7.39
N ALA A 96 -11.69 -0.40 8.36
CA ALA A 96 -11.24 0.78 9.08
C ALA A 96 -10.63 1.80 8.09
N TRP A 97 -10.90 3.08 8.32
CA TRP A 97 -10.22 4.15 7.59
C TRP A 97 -8.76 4.19 8.03
N VAL A 98 -7.86 4.20 7.06
CA VAL A 98 -6.42 4.20 7.23
C VAL A 98 -5.87 5.50 6.69
N ARG A 99 -5.09 6.23 7.49
CA ARG A 99 -4.39 7.44 7.10
C ARG A 99 -3.10 7.07 6.37
N LEU A 100 -2.86 7.72 5.25
CA LEU A 100 -1.67 7.61 4.42
C LEU A 100 -0.94 8.93 4.36
N GLN A 101 0.39 8.87 4.43
CA GLN A 101 1.26 9.97 4.03
C GLN A 101 2.06 9.56 2.80
N LEU A 102 2.01 10.40 1.78
CA LEU A 102 2.61 10.19 0.47
C LEU A 102 3.52 11.38 0.15
N LEU A 103 4.58 11.14 -0.61
CA LEU A 103 5.45 12.18 -1.15
C LEU A 103 5.46 12.05 -2.68
N ASP A 104 5.10 13.11 -3.40
CA ASP A 104 5.15 13.07 -4.86
C ASP A 104 6.57 13.32 -5.41
N MET A 105 6.74 13.15 -6.72
CA MET A 105 8.02 13.38 -7.39
C MET A 105 8.47 14.85 -7.40
N ASN A 106 7.58 15.79 -7.06
CA ASN A 106 7.88 17.22 -6.94
C ASN A 106 8.24 17.61 -5.50
N GLY A 107 8.23 16.66 -4.56
CA GLY A 107 8.54 16.87 -3.15
C GLY A 107 7.37 17.42 -2.32
N GLN A 108 6.14 17.44 -2.87
CA GLN A 108 4.95 17.79 -2.10
C GLN A 108 4.44 16.59 -1.32
N GLU A 109 4.04 16.86 -0.08
CA GLU A 109 3.47 15.85 0.80
C GLU A 109 1.94 15.84 0.69
N HIS A 110 1.37 14.65 0.61
CA HIS A 110 -0.06 14.43 0.54
C HIS A 110 -0.49 13.52 1.67
N VAL A 111 -1.50 13.95 2.41
CA VAL A 111 -2.18 13.10 3.39
C VAL A 111 -3.52 12.69 2.81
N ARG A 112 -3.80 11.39 2.81
CA ARG A 112 -5.06 10.81 2.33
C ARG A 112 -5.57 9.81 3.34
N ALA A 113 -6.89 9.62 3.39
CA ALA A 113 -7.48 8.49 4.09
C ALA A 113 -7.97 7.49 3.05
N ILE A 114 -7.80 6.20 3.30
CA ILE A 114 -8.28 5.12 2.42
C ILE A 114 -9.03 4.09 3.26
N GLN A 115 -10.07 3.50 2.70
CA GLN A 115 -10.75 2.38 3.32
C GLN A 115 -10.29 1.11 2.64
N HIS A 116 -9.79 0.15 3.41
CA HIS A 116 -9.45 -1.16 2.86
C HIS A 116 -10.74 -1.96 2.63
N ASP A 117 -10.86 -2.56 1.45
CA ASP A 117 -12.01 -3.38 1.06
C ASP A 117 -11.51 -4.73 0.54
N PRO A 118 -11.25 -5.71 1.42
CA PRO A 118 -10.66 -6.98 1.01
C PRO A 118 -11.62 -7.86 0.20
N LEU A 119 -12.93 -7.57 0.23
CA LEU A 119 -13.93 -8.34 -0.51
C LEU A 119 -13.81 -8.09 -2.02
N PHE A 120 -13.61 -6.83 -2.40
CA PHE A 120 -13.51 -6.43 -3.82
C PHE A 120 -12.08 -6.11 -4.26
N PHE A 121 -11.24 -5.67 -3.33
CA PHE A 121 -9.84 -5.29 -3.56
C PHE A 121 -8.93 -5.94 -2.50
N PRO A 122 -8.77 -7.28 -2.56
CA PRO A 122 -7.93 -7.99 -1.61
C PRO A 122 -6.47 -7.54 -1.71
N THR A 123 -5.72 -7.76 -0.64
CA THR A 123 -4.29 -7.52 -0.66
C THR A 123 -3.60 -8.66 -1.39
N LEU A 124 -2.84 -8.37 -2.44
CA LEU A 124 -2.07 -9.36 -3.17
C LEU A 124 -0.58 -9.16 -2.89
N ASP A 125 0.05 -10.20 -2.39
CA ASP A 125 1.49 -10.29 -2.19
C ASP A 125 2.04 -11.14 -3.33
N LEU A 126 2.79 -10.52 -4.26
CA LEU A 126 3.31 -11.19 -5.45
C LEU A 126 4.82 -11.24 -5.38
N TRP A 127 5.38 -12.41 -5.69
CA TRP A 127 6.83 -12.57 -5.80
C TRP A 127 7.20 -13.48 -6.97
N ARG A 128 8.40 -13.28 -7.52
CA ARG A 128 8.95 -14.10 -8.57
C ARG A 128 9.83 -15.19 -7.97
N ASN A 129 9.54 -16.45 -8.30
CA ASN A 129 10.34 -17.57 -7.84
C ASN A 129 11.63 -17.74 -8.67
N GLY A 130 12.52 -18.64 -8.24
CA GLY A 130 13.78 -18.92 -8.95
C GLY A 130 13.63 -19.47 -10.38
N SER A 131 12.42 -19.89 -10.79
CA SER A 131 12.11 -20.27 -12.18
C SER A 131 11.61 -19.10 -13.05
N GLY A 132 11.58 -17.88 -12.50
CA GLY A 132 11.08 -16.69 -13.20
C GLY A 132 9.55 -16.59 -13.26
N ARG A 133 8.83 -17.51 -12.60
CA ARG A 133 7.36 -17.51 -12.55
C ARG A 133 6.87 -16.66 -11.38
N TRP A 134 5.83 -15.88 -11.63
CA TRP A 134 5.12 -15.15 -10.59
C TRP A 134 4.27 -16.10 -9.73
N GLN A 135 4.34 -15.90 -8.43
CA GLN A 135 3.47 -16.49 -7.43
C GLN A 135 2.73 -15.37 -6.72
N CYS A 136 1.54 -15.68 -6.21
CA CYS A 136 0.66 -14.72 -5.58
C CYS A 136 0.04 -15.35 -4.33
N THR A 137 0.16 -14.67 -3.20
CA THR A 137 -0.61 -14.93 -1.99
C THR A 137 -1.66 -13.84 -1.86
N GLN A 138 -2.92 -14.24 -1.85
CA GLN A 138 -4.01 -13.34 -1.51
C GLN A 138 -4.18 -13.29 0.00
N ARG A 139 -4.23 -12.08 0.56
CA ARG A 139 -4.49 -11.80 1.97
C ARG A 139 -5.80 -11.01 2.07
N GLY A 140 -6.72 -11.51 2.88
CA GLY A 140 -8.01 -10.88 3.21
C GLY A 140 -7.94 -10.10 4.50
#